data_AF-A0A316V000-F1
#
_entry.id   AF-A0A316V000-F1
#
_cell.length_a   1.000
_cell.length_b   1.000
_cell.length_c   1.000
_cell.angle_alpha   90.00
_cell.angle_beta   90.00
_cell.angle_gamma   90.00
#
_symmetry.space_group_name_H-M   'P 1'
#
loop_
_entity.id
_entity.type
_entity.pdbx_description
1 polymer ?
#
loop_
_entity_poly.entity_id
_entity_poly.type
_entity_poly.pdbx_seq_one_letter_code
_entity_poly.pdbx_strand_id
1 'polypeptide(L)'
;MASNMISSILPPTSQGYLPIWLWIVASTALINGLVNLATPNAPSPSSKGKNATTKANPSHKVYSSPSGSLSSTPLTARLFGTWNILSALVRFACAYQPKNTPVYALCAATFILALVHFGSEAALYGNIDVKKAGSASPFFVAGGSLVWMVAQAQWYAEA
;
A
#
# COMPACT_ATOMS: atom_id res chain seq x y z
N MET A 1 -15.86 -27.15 -5.24
CA MET A 1 -16.47 -25.87 -5.69
C MET A 1 -15.64 -24.66 -5.26
N ALA A 2 -15.27 -24.50 -3.98
CA ALA A 2 -14.41 -23.39 -3.53
C ALA A 2 -13.03 -23.34 -4.21
N SER A 3 -12.40 -24.51 -4.45
CA SER A 3 -11.14 -24.62 -5.19
C SER A 3 -11.20 -24.02 -6.60
N ASN A 4 -12.34 -24.16 -7.28
CA ASN A 4 -12.54 -23.69 -8.66
C ASN A 4 -12.81 -22.18 -8.71
N MET A 5 -13.39 -21.61 -7.65
CA MET A 5 -13.61 -20.16 -7.51
C MET A 5 -12.32 -19.41 -7.14
N ILE A 6 -11.48 -20.00 -6.29
CA ILE A 6 -10.20 -19.39 -5.89
C ILE A 6 -9.23 -19.37 -7.09
N SER A 7 -9.25 -20.42 -7.90
CA SER A 7 -8.39 -20.53 -9.09
C SER A 7 -8.79 -19.57 -10.22
N SER A 8 -10.04 -19.08 -10.25
CA SER A 8 -10.49 -18.12 -11.27
C SER A 8 -10.19 -16.66 -10.92
N ILE A 9 -9.98 -16.35 -9.64
CA ILE A 9 -9.71 -14.98 -9.18
C ILE A 9 -8.22 -14.69 -8.98
N LEU A 10 -7.41 -15.69 -8.63
CA LEU A 10 -5.99 -15.48 -8.40
C LEU A 10 -5.20 -15.46 -9.73
N PRO A 11 -4.12 -14.67 -9.83
CA PRO A 11 -3.22 -14.73 -10.97
C PRO A 11 -2.61 -16.13 -11.15
N PRO A 12 -2.37 -16.56 -12.41
CA PRO A 12 -1.72 -17.84 -12.67
C PRO A 12 -0.31 -17.92 -12.06
N THR A 13 0.00 -19.03 -11.39
CA THR A 13 1.33 -19.28 -10.82
C THR A 13 2.36 -19.75 -11.83
N SER A 14 1.95 -20.09 -13.06
CA SER A 14 2.83 -20.51 -14.14
C SER A 14 3.87 -19.45 -14.52
N GLN A 15 3.60 -18.18 -14.19
CA GLN A 15 4.51 -17.06 -14.45
C GLN A 15 5.42 -16.76 -13.24
N GLY A 16 5.24 -17.48 -12.12
CA GLY A 16 5.96 -17.33 -10.85
C GLY A 16 5.11 -16.71 -9.73
N TYR A 17 5.73 -16.38 -8.59
CA TYR A 17 5.00 -15.98 -7.38
C TYR A 17 4.81 -14.47 -7.19
N LEU A 18 5.59 -13.64 -7.90
CA LEU A 18 5.45 -12.18 -7.83
C LEU A 18 4.01 -11.71 -8.16
N PRO A 19 3.31 -12.24 -9.19
CA PRO A 19 1.90 -11.95 -9.44
C PRO A 19 0.97 -12.12 -8.24
N ILE A 20 1.12 -13.21 -7.48
CA ILE A 20 0.31 -13.47 -6.28
C ILE A 20 0.62 -12.42 -5.23
N TRP A 21 1.90 -12.12 -5.01
CA TRP A 21 2.32 -11.08 -4.06
C TRP A 21 1.73 -9.72 -4.43
N LEU A 22 1.83 -9.31 -5.70
CA LEU A 22 1.27 -8.07 -6.21
C LEU A 22 -0.25 -8.00 -6.00
N TRP A 23 -0.96 -9.11 -6.21
CA TRP A 23 -2.39 -9.20 -5.95
C TRP A 23 -2.73 -9.02 -4.46
N ILE A 24 -1.93 -9.60 -3.55
CA ILE A 24 -2.12 -9.45 -2.09
C ILE A 24 -1.93 -7.99 -1.66
N VAL A 25 -0.84 -7.35 -2.09
CA VAL A 25 -0.57 -5.95 -1.73
C VAL A 25 -1.54 -4.98 -2.42
N ALA A 26 -2.03 -5.31 -3.62
CA ALA A 26 -3.09 -4.58 -4.30
C ALA A 26 -4.41 -4.66 -3.53
N SER A 27 -4.81 -5.86 -3.09
CA SER A 27 -6.01 -6.07 -2.28
C SER A 27 -5.94 -5.32 -0.94
N THR A 28 -4.78 -5.36 -0.29
CA THR A 28 -4.55 -4.60 0.95
C THR A 28 -4.66 -3.09 0.71
N ALA A 29 -4.05 -2.59 -0.36
CA ALA A 29 -4.15 -1.18 -0.73
C ALA A 29 -5.59 -0.79 -1.06
N LEU A 30 -6.34 -1.59 -1.81
CA LEU A 30 -7.75 -1.33 -2.13
C LEU A 30 -8.60 -1.22 -0.87
N ILE A 31 -8.46 -2.17 0.06
CA ILE A 31 -9.19 -2.16 1.35
C ILE A 31 -8.81 -0.91 2.15
N ASN A 32 -7.52 -0.60 2.28
CA ASN A 32 -7.06 0.59 2.98
C ASN A 32 -7.59 1.88 2.33
N GLY A 33 -7.66 1.88 1.00
CA GLY A 33 -8.21 2.97 0.20
C GLY A 33 -9.67 3.24 0.53
N LEU A 34 -10.49 2.19 0.43
CA LEU A 34 -11.93 2.25 0.72
C LEU A 34 -12.20 2.66 2.17
N VAL A 35 -11.46 2.12 3.15
CA VAL A 35 -11.65 2.48 4.56
C VAL A 35 -11.38 3.97 4.80
N ASN A 36 -10.33 4.55 4.20
CA ASN A 36 -10.04 5.98 4.35
C ASN A 36 -11.08 6.87 3.66
N LEU A 37 -11.67 6.43 2.54
CA LEU A 37 -12.75 7.17 1.88
C LEU A 37 -14.07 7.08 2.66
N ALA A 38 -14.36 5.93 3.27
CA ALA A 38 -15.59 5.71 4.05
C ALA A 38 -15.53 6.36 5.44
N THR A 39 -14.35 6.42 6.06
CA THR A 39 -14.17 6.93 7.42
C THR A 39 -13.06 8.00 7.51
N PRO A 40 -13.14 9.08 6.72
CA PRO A 40 -12.10 10.11 6.70
C PRO A 40 -12.02 10.90 8.01
N ASN A 41 -13.11 10.95 8.77
CA ASN A 41 -13.20 11.61 10.07
C ASN A 41 -12.99 10.65 11.26
N ALA A 42 -12.51 9.42 11.01
CA ALA A 42 -12.30 8.47 12.09
C ALA A 42 -11.34 9.05 13.15
N PRO A 43 -11.63 8.86 14.44
CA PRO A 43 -10.77 9.38 15.49
C PRO A 43 -9.39 8.73 15.46
N SER A 44 -8.39 9.53 15.81
CA SER A 44 -7.01 9.10 15.94
C SER A 44 -6.79 8.16 17.14
N PRO A 45 -5.83 7.21 17.05
CA PRO A 45 -5.39 6.42 18.21
C PRO A 45 -4.80 7.27 19.35
N SER A 46 -4.35 8.50 19.09
CA SER A 46 -3.76 9.40 20.10
C SER A 46 -4.78 10.13 20.97
N SER A 47 -6.08 10.07 20.63
CA SER A 47 -7.15 10.57 21.51
C SER A 47 -7.31 9.62 22.70
N LYS A 48 -6.53 9.87 23.76
CA LYS A 48 -6.64 9.19 25.07
C LYS A 48 -8.03 9.44 25.69
N GLY A 49 -9.02 8.69 25.25
CA GLY A 49 -10.31 8.52 25.93
C GLY A 49 -10.52 7.03 26.17
N LYS A 50 -10.65 6.62 27.44
CA LYS A 50 -10.65 5.23 27.91
C LYS A 50 -11.76 4.32 27.34
N ASN A 51 -12.61 4.80 26.41
CA ASN A 51 -13.75 4.07 25.82
C ASN A 51 -13.84 4.20 24.28
N ALA A 52 -12.75 4.48 23.56
CA ALA A 52 -12.78 4.53 22.09
C ALA A 52 -12.68 3.12 21.47
N THR A 53 -13.82 2.47 21.25
CA THR A 53 -13.94 1.23 20.44
C THR A 53 -13.80 1.49 18.94
N THR A 54 -13.63 2.75 18.52
CA THR A 54 -13.55 3.15 17.12
C THR A 54 -12.16 2.89 16.56
N LYS A 55 -12.03 1.95 15.62
CA LYS A 55 -10.76 1.67 14.93
C LYS A 55 -10.33 2.91 14.14
N ALA A 56 -9.13 3.43 14.43
CA ALA A 56 -8.53 4.49 13.63
C ALA A 56 -8.35 4.08 12.17
N ASN A 57 -8.55 5.02 11.24
CA ASN A 57 -8.35 4.77 9.82
C ASN A 57 -6.85 4.46 9.53
N PRO A 58 -6.56 3.78 8.40
CA PRO A 58 -5.18 3.42 8.06
C PRO A 58 -4.23 4.61 7.93
N SER A 59 -4.69 5.78 7.45
CA SER A 59 -3.82 6.96 7.31
C SER A 59 -3.30 7.44 8.66
N HIS A 60 -4.11 7.42 9.73
CA HIS A 60 -3.66 7.80 11.08
C HIS A 60 -2.62 6.84 11.66
N LYS A 61 -2.61 5.58 11.22
CA LYS A 61 -1.58 4.61 11.64
C LYS A 61 -0.26 4.82 10.93
N VAL A 62 -0.30 5.29 9.68
CA VAL A 62 0.89 5.56 8.87
C VAL A 62 1.49 6.92 9.25
N TYR A 63 0.66 7.96 9.25
CA TYR A 63 1.04 9.33 9.59
C TYR A 63 0.92 9.58 11.09
N SER A 64 1.89 9.05 11.82
CA SER A 64 2.02 9.26 13.25
C SER A 64 3.36 9.90 13.55
N SER A 65 3.36 11.18 13.95
CA SER A 65 4.59 11.91 14.24
C SER A 65 5.31 11.33 15.47
N PRO A 66 6.66 11.37 15.53
CA PRO A 66 7.40 11.05 16.76
C PRO A 66 7.00 11.93 17.95
N SER A 67 6.54 13.16 17.68
CA SER A 67 6.03 14.09 18.70
C SER A 67 4.67 13.68 19.31
N GLY A 68 4.02 12.65 18.75
CA GLY A 68 2.70 12.19 19.17
C GLY A 68 1.53 13.00 18.61
N SER A 69 1.79 14.04 17.83
CA SER A 69 0.78 14.79 17.09
C SER A 69 0.24 13.99 15.90
N LEU A 70 -1.01 14.29 15.55
CA LEU A 70 -1.65 13.77 14.35
C LEU A 70 -1.27 14.60 13.14
N SER A 71 -0.70 13.95 12.13
CA SER A 71 -0.40 14.62 10.85
C SER A 71 -1.50 14.43 9.79
N SER A 72 -2.44 13.50 9.99
CA SER A 72 -3.53 13.26 9.03
C SER A 72 -4.83 13.98 9.41
N THR A 73 -5.34 14.77 8.47
CA THR A 73 -6.67 15.41 8.46
C THR A 73 -7.67 14.57 7.64
N PRO A 74 -8.98 14.86 7.70
CA PRO A 74 -9.96 14.18 6.84
C PRO A 74 -9.72 14.34 5.34
N LEU A 75 -9.18 15.49 4.91
CA LEU A 75 -8.83 15.70 3.51
C LEU A 75 -7.65 14.80 3.10
N THR A 76 -6.59 14.76 3.90
CA THR A 76 -5.42 13.92 3.62
C THR A 76 -5.75 12.43 3.72
N ALA A 77 -6.70 12.03 4.59
CA ALA A 77 -7.22 10.67 4.63
C ALA A 77 -7.87 10.29 3.28
N ARG A 78 -8.71 11.16 2.71
CA ARG A 78 -9.30 10.91 1.38
C ARG A 78 -8.24 10.82 0.28
N LEU A 79 -7.25 11.73 0.28
CA LEU A 79 -6.16 11.69 -0.70
C LEU A 79 -5.33 10.40 -0.58
N PHE A 80 -4.99 9.99 0.64
CA PHE A 80 -4.34 8.70 0.90
C PHE A 80 -5.20 7.54 0.42
N GLY A 81 -6.52 7.64 0.59
CA GLY A 81 -7.50 6.69 0.10
C GLY A 81 -7.44 6.53 -1.42
N THR A 82 -7.58 7.65 -2.14
CA THR A 82 -7.51 7.71 -3.60
C THR A 82 -6.18 7.17 -4.13
N TRP A 83 -5.06 7.56 -3.52
CA TRP A 83 -3.74 7.08 -3.92
C TRP A 83 -3.59 5.56 -3.78
N ASN A 84 -4.10 4.99 -2.69
CA ASN A 84 -4.08 3.54 -2.48
C ASN A 84 -4.93 2.79 -3.51
N ILE A 85 -6.09 3.31 -3.88
CA ILE A 85 -6.95 2.71 -4.91
C ILE A 85 -6.24 2.77 -6.27
N LEU A 86 -5.69 3.93 -6.65
CA LEU A 86 -4.92 4.08 -7.89
C LEU A 86 -3.77 3.05 -7.95
N SER A 87 -3.00 2.96 -6.87
CA SER A 87 -1.90 2.01 -6.79
C SER A 87 -2.37 0.56 -6.84
N ALA A 88 -3.51 0.24 -6.23
CA ALA A 88 -4.11 -1.10 -6.29
C ALA A 88 -4.50 -1.49 -7.72
N LEU A 89 -5.12 -0.58 -8.47
CA LEU A 89 -5.51 -0.83 -9.87
C LEU A 89 -4.30 -1.16 -10.75
N VAL A 90 -3.22 -0.37 -10.63
CA VAL A 90 -1.97 -0.62 -11.38
C VAL A 90 -1.34 -1.96 -10.98
N ARG A 91 -1.32 -2.29 -9.69
CA ARG A 91 -0.77 -3.55 -9.20
C ARG A 91 -1.60 -4.77 -9.58
N PHE A 92 -2.93 -4.66 -9.61
CA PHE A 92 -3.79 -5.71 -10.15
C PHE A 92 -3.53 -5.92 -11.65
N ALA A 93 -3.44 -4.84 -12.43
CA ALA A 93 -3.09 -4.95 -13.85
C ALA A 93 -1.76 -5.67 -14.05
N CYS A 94 -0.73 -5.30 -13.28
CA CYS A 94 0.57 -5.98 -13.31
C CYS A 94 0.53 -7.42 -12.80
N ALA A 95 -0.33 -7.74 -11.84
CA ALA A 95 -0.49 -9.10 -11.34
C ALA A 95 -1.03 -10.04 -12.42
N TYR A 96 -1.97 -9.60 -13.26
CA TYR A 96 -2.49 -10.42 -14.35
C TYR A 96 -1.65 -10.37 -15.63
N GLN A 97 -0.87 -9.31 -15.82
CA GLN A 97 -0.04 -9.09 -17.02
C GLN A 97 1.39 -8.67 -16.65
N PRO A 98 2.16 -9.49 -15.92
CA PRO A 98 3.51 -9.09 -15.51
C PRO A 98 4.48 -8.96 -16.69
N LYS A 99 4.22 -9.68 -17.80
CA LYS A 99 4.97 -9.66 -19.07
C LYS A 99 4.81 -8.36 -19.86
N ASN A 100 3.78 -7.57 -19.58
CA ASN A 100 3.58 -6.28 -20.22
C ASN A 100 4.53 -5.25 -19.59
N THR A 101 5.65 -5.00 -20.26
CA THR A 101 6.75 -4.16 -19.76
C THR A 101 6.32 -2.75 -19.36
N PRO A 102 5.49 -2.02 -20.12
CA PRO A 102 4.92 -0.76 -19.67
C PRO A 102 4.15 -0.86 -18.34
N VAL A 103 3.28 -1.87 -18.19
CA VAL A 103 2.49 -2.06 -16.96
C VAL A 103 3.39 -2.45 -15.79
N TYR A 104 4.40 -3.29 -16.02
CA TYR A 104 5.38 -3.69 -15.03
C TYR A 104 6.19 -2.48 -14.53
N ALA A 105 6.66 -1.64 -15.44
CA ALA A 105 7.38 -0.42 -15.13
C ALA A 105 6.51 0.58 -14.35
N LEU A 106 5.24 0.76 -14.73
CA LEU A 106 4.31 1.60 -13.99
C LEU A 106 4.04 1.06 -12.58
N CYS A 107 3.90 -0.26 -12.43
CA CYS A 107 3.74 -0.90 -11.13
C CYS A 107 4.95 -0.66 -10.24
N ALA A 108 6.17 -0.87 -10.74
CA ALA A 108 7.41 -0.55 -10.04
C ALA A 108 7.48 0.95 -9.66
N ALA A 109 7.08 1.84 -10.58
CA ALA A 109 7.02 3.28 -10.33
C ALA A 109 6.08 3.64 -9.17
N THR A 110 4.95 2.93 -8.98
CA THR A 110 4.09 3.17 -7.81
C THR A 110 4.79 2.86 -6.48
N PHE A 111 5.67 1.86 -6.44
CA PHE A 111 6.46 1.55 -5.24
C PHE A 111 7.57 2.57 -5.03
N ILE A 112 8.22 3.03 -6.10
CA ILE A 112 9.20 4.13 -6.04
C ILE A 112 8.54 5.39 -5.48
N LEU A 113 7.38 5.81 -6.02
CA LEU A 113 6.65 6.98 -5.53
C LEU A 113 6.24 6.84 -4.07
N ALA A 114 5.82 5.65 -3.64
CA ALA A 114 5.53 5.39 -2.23
C ALA A 114 6.77 5.56 -1.34
N LEU A 115 7.92 5.02 -1.74
CA LEU A 115 9.18 5.15 -0.99
C LEU A 115 9.67 6.59 -0.93
N VAL A 116 9.59 7.33 -2.04
CA VAL A 116 9.94 8.76 -2.08
C VAL A 116 9.02 9.57 -1.17
N HIS A 117 7.70 9.37 -1.28
CA HIS A 117 6.71 10.05 -0.46
C HIS A 117 6.92 9.77 1.03
N PHE A 118 6.81 8.50 1.46
CA PHE A 118 6.94 8.16 2.88
C PHE A 118 8.35 8.45 3.41
N GLY A 119 9.39 8.28 2.58
CA GLY A 119 10.77 8.63 2.93
C GLY A 119 10.93 10.12 3.22
N SER A 120 10.39 10.99 2.36
CA SER A 120 10.39 12.44 2.62
C SER A 120 9.57 12.83 3.85
N GLU A 121 8.42 12.21 4.07
CA GLU A 121 7.58 12.43 5.26
C GLU A 121 8.29 12.03 6.56
N ALA A 122 9.13 10.99 6.53
CA ALA A 122 9.94 10.54 7.65
C ALA A 122 11.21 11.41 7.85
N ALA A 123 11.93 11.71 6.77
CA ALA A 123 13.25 12.34 6.83
C ALA A 123 13.20 13.88 6.90
N LEU A 124 12.21 14.51 6.26
CA LEU A 124 12.16 15.96 6.07
C LEU A 124 11.00 16.60 6.83
N TYR A 125 9.80 16.00 6.80
CA TYR A 125 8.58 16.63 7.31
C TYR A 125 8.16 16.18 8.72
N GLY A 126 8.75 15.10 9.26
CA GLY A 126 8.50 14.64 10.63
C GLY A 126 7.09 14.09 10.88
N ASN A 127 6.40 13.66 9.82
CA ASN A 127 5.03 13.15 9.86
C ASN A 127 4.93 11.64 10.11
N ILE A 128 6.06 10.93 10.04
CA ILE A 128 6.14 9.47 10.17
C ILE A 128 7.21 9.10 11.20
N ASP A 129 6.79 8.35 12.21
CA ASP A 129 7.67 7.70 13.17
C ASP A 129 7.98 6.26 12.73
N VAL A 130 9.13 6.08 12.08
CA VAL A 130 9.58 4.77 11.56
C VAL A 130 9.76 3.70 12.64
N LYS A 131 9.77 4.05 13.94
CA LYS A 131 9.83 3.07 15.03
C LYS A 131 8.47 2.41 15.29
N LYS A 132 7.37 2.99 14.83
CA LYS A 132 6.03 2.42 14.96
C LYS A 132 5.73 1.50 13.78
N ALA A 133 5.32 0.27 14.08
CA ALA A 133 5.04 -0.75 13.07
C ALA A 133 4.04 -0.28 11.98
N GLY A 134 3.00 0.47 12.35
CA GLY A 134 2.04 1.03 11.39
C GLY A 134 2.69 1.99 10.38
N SER A 135 3.55 2.88 10.88
CA SER A 135 4.32 3.85 10.10
C SER A 135 5.45 3.23 9.28
N ALA A 136 6.07 2.14 9.77
CA ALA A 136 7.15 1.45 9.07
C ALA A 136 6.65 0.52 7.96
N SER A 137 5.42 -0.01 8.07
CA SER A 137 4.88 -1.00 7.13
C SER A 137 4.95 -0.63 5.65
N PRO A 138 4.71 0.63 5.21
CA PRO A 138 4.78 0.97 3.78
C PRO A 138 6.19 0.83 3.21
N PHE A 139 7.25 1.06 4.01
CA PHE A 139 8.63 0.93 3.56
C PHE A 139 9.00 -0.52 3.27
N PHE A 140 8.61 -1.44 4.14
CA PHE A 140 8.89 -2.86 3.93
C PHE A 140 8.11 -3.42 2.75
N VAL A 141 6.83 -3.08 2.64
CA VAL A 141 6.00 -3.54 1.52
C VAL A 141 6.49 -2.94 0.21
N ALA A 142 6.71 -1.63 0.13
CA ALA A 142 7.15 -0.99 -1.11
C ALA A 142 8.59 -1.36 -1.47
N GLY A 143 9.51 -1.35 -0.50
CA GLY A 143 10.91 -1.72 -0.69
C GLY A 143 11.07 -3.18 -1.10
N GLY A 144 10.46 -4.11 -0.35
CA GLY A 144 10.52 -5.53 -0.68
C GLY A 144 9.90 -5.85 -2.04
N SER A 145 8.76 -5.24 -2.37
CA SER A 145 8.13 -5.42 -3.69
C SER A 145 9.02 -4.88 -4.81
N LEU A 146 9.59 -3.69 -4.65
CA LEU A 146 10.45 -3.08 -5.66
C LEU A 146 11.73 -3.89 -5.87
N VAL A 147 12.38 -4.33 -4.78
CA VAL A 147 13.57 -5.18 -4.86
C VAL A 147 13.27 -6.47 -5.61
N TRP A 148 12.16 -7.15 -5.31
CA TRP A 148 11.74 -8.35 -6.04
C TRP A 148 11.51 -8.03 -7.51
N MET A 149 10.75 -6.97 -7.81
CA MET A 149 10.45 -6.57 -9.19
C MET A 149 11.71 -6.27 -10.00
N VAL A 150 12.68 -5.57 -9.43
CA VAL A 150 13.94 -5.22 -10.11
C VAL A 150 14.84 -6.45 -10.26
N ALA A 151 14.99 -7.26 -9.20
CA ALA A 151 15.87 -8.43 -9.21
C ALA A 151 15.42 -9.49 -10.22
N GLN A 152 14.10 -9.59 -10.48
CA GLN A 152 13.53 -10.55 -11.43
C GLN A 152 12.93 -9.87 -12.67
N ALA A 153 13.33 -8.63 -12.97
CA ALA A 153 12.81 -7.87 -14.11
C ALA A 153 13.02 -8.61 -15.44
N GLN A 154 14.18 -9.25 -15.65
CA GLN A 154 14.46 -10.01 -16.88
C GLN A 154 13.56 -11.25 -17.05
N TRP A 155 13.09 -11.82 -15.93
CA TRP A 155 12.15 -12.94 -15.97
C TRP A 155 10.73 -12.45 -16.20
N TYR A 156 10.33 -11.33 -15.58
CA TYR A 156 8.95 -10.89 -15.58
C TYR A 156 8.58 -9.88 -16.66
N ALA A 157 9.46 -8.94 -16.99
CA ALA A 157 9.27 -7.97 -18.07
C ALA A 157 9.97 -8.51 -19.31
N GLU A 158 9.21 -8.72 -20.39
CA GLU A 158 9.79 -9.09 -21.68
C GLU A 158 10.61 -7.90 -22.21
N ALA A 159 11.82 -8.17 -22.70
CA ALA A 159 12.67 -7.14 -23.29
C ALA A 159 12.05 -6.56 -24.58
#